data_AF-A0A842WDR4-F1
#
_entry.id   AF-A0A842WDR4-F1
#
_cell.length_a   1.000
_cell.length_b   1.000
_cell.length_c   1.000
_cell.angle_alpha   90.00
_cell.angle_beta   90.00
_cell.angle_gamma   90.00
#
_symmetry.space_group_name_H-M   'P 1'
#
loop_
_entity.id
_entity.type
_entity.pdbx_description
1 polymer ?
#
loop_
_entity_poly.entity_id
_entity_poly.type
_entity_poly.pdbx_seq_one_letter_code
_entity_poly.pdbx_strand_id
1 'polypeptide(L)'
;MRILMMNKAEMLVLAVVLVASGCMTAESRENPVESDAEVRACTLEWTPVCGVDGVTYGNKCMAGDVEVAYEGECDQEKVCTEEDMRGKACTREYRPVCGDDGVTYGNKCTACSSGEVKSYTKGECPNPVHACTEEEKDQSICTMEYRPVCGDDGVTYGNGCAACASGKIDSWTEGECGQ
;
A
#
# COMPACT_ATOMS: atom_id res chain seq x y z
N MET A 1 32.37 20.77 -65.26
CA MET A 1 32.96 20.06 -66.43
C MET A 1 34.31 19.55 -65.97
N ARG A 2 34.59 18.26 -65.77
CA ARG A 2 34.07 16.99 -66.29
C ARG A 2 34.00 15.96 -65.15
N ILE A 3 33.02 15.06 -65.26
CA ILE A 3 32.96 13.80 -64.53
C ILE A 3 34.16 12.96 -65.00
N LEU A 4 35.11 12.67 -64.11
CA LEU A 4 36.16 11.69 -64.37
C LEU A 4 35.67 10.35 -63.86
N MET A 5 35.36 9.49 -64.82
CA MET A 5 35.02 8.08 -64.66
C MET A 5 36.16 7.36 -63.94
N MET A 6 35.87 6.74 -62.79
CA MET A 6 36.74 5.72 -62.21
C MET A 6 36.56 4.43 -63.01
N ASN A 7 37.69 3.83 -63.42
CA ASN A 7 37.73 2.74 -64.39
C ASN A 7 37.51 1.37 -63.71
N LYS A 8 37.01 0.37 -64.46
CA LYS A 8 36.57 -0.95 -63.95
C LYS A 8 37.62 -1.74 -63.13
N ALA A 9 38.90 -1.38 -63.21
CA ALA A 9 39.97 -1.98 -62.44
C ALA A 9 40.01 -1.55 -60.96
N GLU A 10 39.48 -0.37 -60.61
CA GLU A 10 39.48 0.12 -59.22
C GLU A 10 38.24 -0.34 -58.42
N MET A 11 37.17 -0.74 -59.08
CA MET A 11 35.99 -1.30 -58.41
C MET A 11 36.18 -2.76 -57.95
N LEU A 12 37.21 -3.45 -58.47
CA LEU A 12 37.43 -4.88 -58.22
C LEU A 12 38.19 -5.16 -56.92
N VAL A 13 38.87 -4.16 -56.34
CA VAL A 13 39.64 -4.34 -55.08
C VAL A 13 38.72 -4.35 -53.85
N LEU A 14 37.48 -3.84 -53.96
CA LEU A 14 36.52 -3.83 -52.85
C LEU A 14 35.74 -5.16 -52.72
N ALA A 15 35.83 -6.08 -53.68
CA ALA A 15 35.03 -7.31 -53.70
C ALA A 15 35.76 -8.56 -53.18
N VAL A 16 37.05 -8.47 -52.83
CA VAL A 16 37.87 -9.63 -52.40
C VAL A 16 37.90 -9.80 -50.86
N VAL A 17 37.19 -8.97 -50.10
CA VAL A 17 37.07 -9.11 -48.63
C VAL A 17 35.89 -10.02 -48.20
N LEU A 18 35.07 -10.55 -49.13
CA LEU A 18 33.80 -11.21 -48.79
C LEU A 18 33.66 -12.71 -49.13
N VAL A 19 34.74 -13.47 -49.33
CA VAL A 19 34.61 -14.94 -49.46
C VAL A 19 35.73 -15.71 -48.74
N ALA A 20 35.64 -15.72 -47.41
CA ALA A 20 36.29 -16.73 -46.57
C ALA A 20 35.31 -17.25 -45.51
N SER A 21 34.09 -17.58 -45.95
CA SER A 21 33.06 -18.24 -45.12
C SER A 21 32.93 -19.70 -45.56
N GLY A 22 33.63 -20.60 -44.86
CA GLY A 22 33.48 -22.04 -45.15
C GLY A 22 34.51 -22.96 -44.52
N CYS A 23 34.66 -22.96 -43.20
CA CYS A 23 35.05 -24.17 -42.46
C CYS A 23 34.51 -24.06 -41.03
N MET A 24 33.52 -24.89 -40.70
CA MET A 24 33.01 -25.02 -39.33
C MET A 24 33.97 -25.94 -38.57
N THR A 25 34.68 -25.41 -37.58
CA THR A 25 35.20 -26.22 -36.48
C THR A 25 34.61 -25.67 -35.20
N ALA A 26 34.01 -26.59 -34.44
CA ALA A 26 33.21 -26.33 -33.26
C ALA A 26 33.98 -25.55 -32.19
N GLU A 27 33.62 -24.28 -31.98
CA GLU A 27 33.74 -23.68 -30.67
C GLU A 27 32.62 -24.25 -29.82
N SER A 28 33.00 -24.93 -28.74
CA SER A 28 32.09 -25.31 -27.67
C SER A 28 31.40 -24.04 -27.18
N ARG A 29 30.19 -23.78 -27.69
CA ARG A 29 29.25 -22.88 -27.05
C ARG A 29 28.88 -23.55 -25.74
N GLU A 30 29.59 -23.20 -24.68
CA GLU A 30 28.98 -23.17 -23.37
C GLU A 30 27.74 -22.29 -23.53
N ASN A 31 26.57 -22.95 -23.61
CA ASN A 31 25.31 -22.25 -23.42
C ASN A 31 25.44 -21.56 -22.06
N PRO A 32 25.28 -20.23 -21.98
CA PRO A 32 24.96 -19.63 -20.69
C PRO A 32 23.69 -20.35 -20.25
N VAL A 33 23.78 -21.15 -19.19
CA VAL A 33 22.60 -21.60 -18.47
C VAL A 33 21.99 -20.30 -17.94
N GLU A 34 21.00 -19.78 -18.66
CA GLU A 34 20.09 -18.77 -18.09
C GLU A 34 19.63 -19.36 -16.77
N SER A 35 20.00 -18.67 -15.69
CA SER A 35 19.78 -19.09 -14.32
C SER A 35 18.37 -19.62 -14.19
N ASP A 36 18.24 -20.90 -13.82
CA ASP A 36 16.98 -21.53 -13.52
C ASP A 36 16.22 -20.64 -12.53
N ALA A 37 15.20 -19.92 -13.03
CA ALA A 37 14.20 -19.33 -12.16
C ALA A 37 13.57 -20.51 -11.43
N GLU A 38 13.94 -20.65 -10.16
CA GLU A 38 13.51 -21.75 -9.30
C GLU A 38 11.99 -21.88 -9.41
N VAL A 39 11.51 -23.00 -9.96
CA VAL A 39 10.07 -23.23 -10.10
C VAL A 39 9.50 -23.42 -8.70
N ARG A 40 9.01 -22.32 -8.13
CA ARG A 40 8.40 -22.27 -6.81
C ARG A 40 7.03 -22.94 -6.85
N ALA A 41 7.01 -24.23 -6.54
CA ALA A 41 5.77 -25.00 -6.40
C ALA A 41 5.12 -24.71 -5.04
N CYS A 42 3.94 -24.10 -5.06
CA CYS A 42 3.15 -23.84 -3.85
C CYS A 42 1.95 -24.78 -3.77
N THR A 43 1.55 -25.12 -2.54
CA THR A 43 0.28 -25.80 -2.29
C THR A 43 -0.88 -24.84 -2.58
N LEU A 44 -2.06 -25.38 -2.90
CA LEU A 44 -3.30 -24.60 -3.05
C LEU A 44 -4.05 -24.43 -1.73
N GLU A 45 -3.35 -24.57 -0.60
CA GLU A 45 -3.92 -24.33 0.71
C GLU A 45 -4.25 -22.85 0.87
N TRP A 46 -5.45 -22.55 1.38
CA TRP A 46 -5.92 -21.19 1.64
C TRP A 46 -5.62 -20.80 3.09
N THR A 47 -4.44 -20.23 3.29
CA THR A 47 -3.94 -19.67 4.56
C THR A 47 -3.41 -18.26 4.28
N PRO A 48 -4.31 -17.30 3.99
CA PRO A 48 -3.94 -16.06 3.33
C PRO A 48 -2.99 -15.22 4.17
N VAL A 49 -2.16 -14.44 3.48
CA VAL A 49 -1.28 -13.44 4.09
C VAL A 49 -1.42 -12.11 3.36
N CYS A 50 -1.30 -11.01 4.10
CA CYS A 50 -1.24 -9.69 3.53
C CYS A 50 0.22 -9.30 3.29
N GLY A 51 0.58 -8.99 2.05
CA GLY A 51 1.89 -8.44 1.72
C GLY A 51 2.03 -6.98 2.15
N VAL A 52 3.25 -6.51 2.36
CA VAL A 52 3.55 -5.07 2.56
C VAL A 52 3.16 -4.20 1.37
N ASP A 53 2.88 -4.81 0.23
CA ASP A 53 2.34 -4.18 -0.98
C ASP A 53 0.80 -4.09 -1.00
N GLY A 54 0.13 -4.52 0.07
CA GLY A 54 -1.33 -4.49 0.20
C GLY A 54 -2.06 -5.56 -0.62
N VAL A 55 -1.35 -6.55 -1.15
CA VAL A 55 -1.94 -7.66 -1.91
C VAL A 55 -2.16 -8.87 -1.02
N THR A 56 -3.37 -9.45 -1.09
CA THR A 56 -3.66 -10.73 -0.45
C THR A 56 -3.09 -11.88 -1.26
N TYR A 57 -2.21 -12.66 -0.65
CA TYR A 57 -1.69 -13.90 -1.23
C TYR A 57 -2.38 -15.10 -0.58
N GLY A 58 -2.68 -16.14 -1.38
CA GLY A 58 -3.43 -17.30 -0.89
C GLY A 58 -2.71 -18.09 0.22
N ASN A 59 -1.37 -18.00 0.25
CA ASN A 59 -0.55 -18.43 1.37
C ASN A 59 0.85 -17.80 1.30
N LYS A 60 1.65 -17.98 2.36
CA LYS A 60 3.04 -17.48 2.45
C LYS A 60 3.94 -17.98 1.31
N CYS A 61 3.70 -19.18 0.77
CA CYS A 61 4.45 -19.64 -0.41
C CYS A 61 4.07 -18.80 -1.64
N MET A 62 2.78 -18.55 -1.88
CA MET A 62 2.32 -17.74 -3.01
C MET A 62 2.76 -16.27 -2.92
N ALA A 63 3.06 -15.76 -1.73
CA ALA A 63 3.63 -14.41 -1.55
C ALA A 63 5.02 -14.22 -2.20
N GLY A 64 5.71 -15.31 -2.56
CA GLY A 64 7.01 -15.20 -3.21
C GLY A 64 8.05 -14.55 -2.30
N ASP A 65 8.64 -13.46 -2.80
CA ASP A 65 9.62 -12.62 -2.10
C ASP A 65 8.99 -11.38 -1.46
N VAL A 66 7.66 -11.23 -1.55
CA VAL A 66 6.95 -10.14 -0.88
C VAL A 66 6.95 -10.38 0.63
N GLU A 67 7.41 -9.37 1.38
CA GLU A 67 7.37 -9.40 2.84
C GLU A 67 5.91 -9.44 3.32
N VAL A 68 5.62 -10.33 4.26
CA VAL A 68 4.29 -10.46 4.86
C VAL A 68 4.15 -9.40 5.93
N ALA A 69 3.19 -8.49 5.75
CA ALA A 69 2.80 -7.50 6.76
C ALA A 69 2.09 -8.19 7.94
N TYR A 70 1.09 -9.03 7.66
CA TYR A 70 0.35 -9.79 8.68
C TYR A 70 -0.33 -11.03 8.09
N GLU A 71 -0.71 -11.97 8.97
CA GLU A 71 -1.49 -13.15 8.60
C GLU A 71 -2.96 -12.79 8.39
N GLY A 72 -3.57 -13.34 7.34
CA GLY A 72 -4.94 -13.01 6.92
C GLY A 72 -4.99 -12.35 5.54
N GLU A 73 -6.19 -12.06 5.07
CA GLU A 73 -6.37 -11.23 3.87
C GLU A 73 -6.00 -9.78 4.19
N CYS A 74 -5.45 -9.04 3.22
CA CYS A 74 -5.32 -7.61 3.36
C CYS A 74 -6.69 -6.97 3.58
N ASP A 75 -6.70 -5.93 4.43
CA ASP A 75 -7.89 -5.12 4.61
C ASP A 75 -8.06 -4.23 3.37
N GLN A 76 -8.80 -4.76 2.40
CA GLN A 76 -9.15 -4.01 1.21
C GLN A 76 -10.02 -2.84 1.60
N GLU A 77 -9.62 -1.64 1.19
CA GLU A 77 -10.46 -0.47 1.20
C GLU A 77 -11.73 -0.76 0.39
N LYS A 78 -12.89 -0.70 1.04
CA LYS A 78 -14.19 -0.98 0.44
C LYS A 78 -14.94 0.32 0.24
N VAL A 79 -15.40 0.55 -0.98
CA VAL A 79 -16.21 1.72 -1.30
C VAL A 79 -17.67 1.46 -0.90
N CYS A 80 -18.28 2.45 -0.26
CA CYS A 80 -19.71 2.47 -0.02
C CYS A 80 -20.47 2.48 -1.34
N THR A 81 -21.43 1.58 -1.50
CA THR A 81 -22.25 1.54 -2.71
C THR A 81 -23.47 2.44 -2.56
N GLU A 82 -24.07 2.85 -3.68
CA GLU A 82 -25.37 3.54 -3.70
C GLU A 82 -26.46 2.79 -2.92
N GLU A 83 -26.36 1.45 -2.84
CA GLU A 83 -27.27 0.64 -2.04
C GLU A 83 -27.03 0.82 -0.54
N ASP A 84 -25.76 0.91 -0.11
CA ASP A 84 -25.38 1.11 1.28
C ASP A 84 -25.73 2.53 1.77
N MET A 85 -25.76 3.53 0.87
CA MET A 85 -26.09 4.93 1.18
C MET A 85 -27.61 5.24 1.22
N ARG A 86 -28.48 4.30 0.81
CA ARG A 86 -29.90 4.56 0.55
C ARG A 86 -30.79 4.69 1.79
N GLY A 87 -30.29 5.23 2.91
CA GLY A 87 -31.07 5.52 4.11
C GLY A 87 -31.77 4.28 4.70
N LYS A 88 -31.09 3.13 4.68
CA LYS A 88 -31.62 1.90 5.29
C LYS A 88 -31.53 2.00 6.81
N ALA A 89 -32.52 1.42 7.50
CA ALA A 89 -32.39 1.20 8.94
C ALA A 89 -31.27 0.19 9.19
N CYS A 90 -30.19 0.63 9.82
CA CYS A 90 -29.07 -0.23 10.17
C CYS A 90 -29.40 -1.11 11.38
N THR A 91 -28.92 -2.35 11.37
CA THR A 91 -28.95 -3.21 12.55
C THR A 91 -27.95 -2.69 13.59
N ARG A 92 -28.15 -3.06 14.87
CA ARG A 92 -27.21 -2.76 15.97
C ARG A 92 -26.12 -3.83 16.13
N GLU A 93 -25.88 -4.63 15.09
CA GLU A 93 -24.79 -5.61 15.10
C GLU A 93 -23.45 -4.88 15.11
N TYR A 94 -22.53 -5.31 15.97
CA TYR A 94 -21.20 -4.72 16.08
C TYR A 94 -20.19 -5.52 15.25
N ARG A 95 -19.83 -4.96 14.09
CA ARG A 95 -18.84 -5.45 13.13
C ARG A 95 -18.07 -4.24 12.61
N PRO A 96 -17.15 -3.69 13.41
CA PRO A 96 -16.65 -2.34 13.21
C PRO A 96 -15.95 -2.18 11.87
N VAL A 97 -16.05 -0.96 11.34
CA VAL A 97 -15.34 -0.51 10.14
C VAL A 97 -14.73 0.87 10.41
N CYS A 98 -13.58 1.12 9.80
CA CYS A 98 -12.94 2.42 9.82
C CYS A 98 -13.33 3.19 8.57
N GLY A 99 -14.02 4.32 8.69
CA GLY A 99 -14.34 5.17 7.55
C GLY A 99 -13.11 5.90 7.00
N ASP A 100 -13.21 6.41 5.78
CA ASP A 100 -12.22 7.32 5.17
C ASP A 100 -12.13 8.69 5.88
N ASP A 101 -13.06 8.97 6.79
CA ASP A 101 -13.05 10.07 7.74
C ASP A 101 -12.24 9.78 9.02
N GLY A 102 -11.68 8.57 9.17
CA GLY A 102 -10.93 8.16 10.35
C GLY A 102 -11.81 7.85 11.58
N VAL A 103 -13.13 7.72 11.39
CA VAL A 103 -14.07 7.40 12.47
C VAL A 103 -14.42 5.91 12.46
N THR A 104 -14.43 5.30 13.64
CA THR A 104 -14.92 3.93 13.82
C THR A 104 -16.44 3.90 13.86
N TYR A 105 -17.03 3.20 12.89
CA TYR A 105 -18.46 2.95 12.84
C TYR A 105 -18.79 1.54 13.32
N GLY A 106 -19.92 1.37 14.00
CA GLY A 106 -20.31 0.07 14.57
C GLY A 106 -20.49 -1.03 13.53
N ASN A 107 -20.87 -0.67 12.29
CA ASN A 107 -20.85 -1.55 11.13
C ASN A 107 -20.83 -0.79 9.80
N LYS A 108 -20.64 -1.52 8.70
CA LYS A 108 -20.64 -0.94 7.33
C LYS A 108 -21.89 -0.14 6.98
N CYS A 109 -23.06 -0.51 7.51
CA CYS A 109 -24.30 0.20 7.22
C CYS A 109 -24.26 1.58 7.88
N THR A 110 -23.88 1.64 9.16
CA THR A 110 -23.79 2.91 9.88
C THR A 110 -22.73 3.85 9.30
N ALA A 111 -21.64 3.31 8.75
CA ALA A 111 -20.65 4.10 8.02
C ALA A 111 -21.24 4.68 6.73
N CYS A 112 -21.67 3.81 5.81
CA CYS A 112 -22.12 4.26 4.49
C CYS A 112 -23.43 5.06 4.50
N SER A 113 -24.29 4.87 5.52
CA SER A 113 -25.51 5.64 5.68
C SER A 113 -25.31 7.01 6.36
N SER A 114 -24.08 7.35 6.82
CA SER A 114 -23.80 8.68 7.36
C SER A 114 -23.86 9.77 6.28
N GLY A 115 -23.54 9.39 5.03
CA GLY A 115 -23.45 10.30 3.88
C GLY A 115 -22.12 11.06 3.80
N GLU A 116 -21.28 10.97 4.82
CA GLU A 116 -19.94 11.60 4.88
C GLU A 116 -18.84 10.62 4.44
N VAL A 117 -19.02 9.33 4.77
CA VAL A 117 -18.07 8.26 4.47
C VAL A 117 -18.26 7.72 3.05
N LYS A 118 -17.19 7.65 2.26
CA LYS A 118 -17.22 7.09 0.89
C LYS A 118 -16.54 5.74 0.79
N SER A 119 -15.54 5.48 1.60
CA SER A 119 -14.88 4.18 1.70
C SER A 119 -14.60 3.81 3.15
N TYR A 120 -14.36 2.53 3.39
CA TYR A 120 -14.08 2.01 4.71
C TYR A 120 -13.18 0.78 4.66
N THR A 121 -12.46 0.55 5.74
CA THR A 121 -11.63 -0.63 5.98
C THR A 121 -12.31 -1.51 7.03
N LYS A 122 -12.07 -2.83 7.01
CA LYS A 122 -12.58 -3.71 8.08
C LYS A 122 -11.87 -3.39 9.40
N GLY A 123 -12.58 -3.55 10.52
CA GLY A 123 -12.03 -3.30 11.85
C GLY A 123 -12.23 -1.86 12.31
N GLU A 124 -11.83 -1.58 13.55
CA GLU A 124 -11.81 -0.21 14.07
C GLU A 124 -10.69 0.60 13.43
N CYS A 125 -10.79 1.93 13.43
CA CYS A 125 -9.69 2.76 12.95
C CYS A 125 -8.43 2.56 13.79
N PRO A 126 -7.24 2.52 13.15
CA PRO A 126 -5.97 2.56 13.87
C PRO A 126 -5.92 3.85 14.67
N ASN A 127 -5.88 3.73 16.00
CA ASN A 127 -6.02 4.81 16.98
C ASN A 127 -7.28 5.67 16.76
N PRO A 128 -8.37 5.44 17.51
CA PRO A 128 -9.56 6.27 17.37
C PRO A 128 -9.17 7.75 17.57
N VAL A 129 -9.45 8.57 16.55
CA VAL A 129 -9.24 10.01 16.62
C VAL A 129 -10.24 10.57 17.62
N HIS A 130 -9.74 11.06 18.75
CA HIS A 130 -10.54 11.76 19.74
C HIS A 130 -10.65 13.22 19.35
N ALA A 131 -11.84 13.64 18.92
CA ALA A 131 -12.14 15.04 18.68
C ALA A 131 -12.35 15.77 20.01
N CYS A 132 -11.65 16.87 20.21
CA CYS A 132 -11.78 17.70 21.39
C CYS A 132 -13.14 18.42 21.40
N THR A 133 -13.89 18.25 22.47
CA THR A 133 -15.12 19.00 22.72
C THR A 133 -14.82 20.41 23.25
N GLU A 134 -15.79 21.31 23.13
CA GLU A 134 -15.67 22.66 23.70
C GLU A 134 -15.51 22.64 25.24
N GLU A 135 -16.07 21.64 25.92
CA GLU A 135 -15.91 21.44 27.36
C GLU A 135 -14.46 21.05 27.72
N GLU A 136 -13.86 20.12 26.96
CA GLU A 136 -12.47 19.72 27.17
C GLU A 136 -11.48 20.84 26.86
N LYS A 137 -11.80 21.73 25.90
CA LYS A 137 -10.99 22.91 25.59
C LYS A 137 -11.02 23.97 26.69
N ASP A 138 -12.12 24.09 27.45
CA ASP A 138 -12.25 25.03 28.58
C ASP A 138 -11.69 24.46 29.91
N GLN A 139 -11.28 23.19 29.91
CA GLN A 139 -10.82 22.53 31.13
C GLN A 139 -9.50 23.12 31.64
N SER A 140 -9.52 23.74 32.82
CA SER A 140 -8.35 24.41 33.41
C SER A 140 -7.43 23.49 34.24
N ILE A 141 -7.88 22.28 34.56
CA ILE A 141 -7.16 21.34 35.43
C ILE A 141 -7.17 19.96 34.78
N CYS A 142 -5.96 19.43 34.55
CA CYS A 142 -5.73 18.07 34.09
C CYS A 142 -4.93 17.28 35.14
N THR A 143 -5.09 15.96 35.14
CA THR A 143 -4.20 15.09 35.91
C THR A 143 -2.79 15.09 35.29
N MET A 144 -1.79 14.76 36.10
CA MET A 144 -0.39 14.60 35.63
C MET A 144 -0.07 13.15 35.26
N GLU A 145 -1.10 12.33 35.01
CA GLU A 145 -0.90 10.97 34.52
C GLU A 145 -0.33 11.02 33.10
N TYR A 146 0.68 10.19 32.85
CA TYR A 146 1.30 10.09 31.53
C TYR A 146 0.65 8.96 30.72
N ARG A 147 -0.29 9.34 29.86
CA ARG A 147 -0.97 8.51 28.86
C ARG A 147 -0.90 9.25 27.52
N PRO A 148 0.25 9.21 26.83
CA PRO A 148 0.54 10.17 25.77
C PRO A 148 -0.45 10.05 24.62
N VAL A 149 -0.69 11.19 23.98
CA VAL A 149 -1.52 11.32 22.79
C VAL A 149 -0.80 12.17 21.74
N CYS A 150 -1.05 11.91 20.47
CA CYS A 150 -0.50 12.68 19.36
C CYS A 150 -1.59 13.62 18.84
N GLY A 151 -1.39 14.93 18.98
CA GLY A 151 -2.29 15.96 18.45
C GLY A 151 -2.27 16.02 16.92
N ASP A 152 -3.33 16.59 16.33
CA ASP A 152 -3.38 16.90 14.89
C ASP A 152 -2.34 17.95 14.44
N ASP A 153 -1.71 18.65 15.39
CA ASP A 153 -0.55 19.50 15.19
C ASP A 153 0.78 18.74 15.13
N GLY A 154 0.75 17.41 15.29
CA GLY A 154 1.94 16.55 15.31
C GLY A 154 2.75 16.65 16.61
N VAL A 155 2.18 17.22 17.68
CA VAL A 155 2.84 17.34 18.99
C VAL A 155 2.33 16.25 19.94
N THR A 156 3.26 15.67 20.69
CA THR A 156 2.92 14.71 21.76
C THR A 156 2.53 15.45 23.04
N TYR A 157 1.34 15.17 23.53
CA TYR A 157 0.83 15.68 24.79
C TYR A 157 0.87 14.60 25.87
N GLY A 158 1.05 15.00 27.13
CA GLY A 158 1.19 14.05 28.24
C GLY A 158 -0.07 13.20 28.48
N ASN A 159 -1.25 13.74 28.17
CA ASN A 159 -2.52 13.03 28.14
C ASN A 159 -3.58 13.79 27.32
N GLY A 160 -4.69 13.13 27.00
CA GLY A 160 -5.79 13.70 26.22
C GLY A 160 -6.40 14.98 26.81
N CYS A 161 -6.47 15.09 28.14
CA CYS A 161 -6.92 16.33 28.79
C CYS A 161 -5.98 17.49 28.48
N ALA A 162 -4.68 17.32 28.71
CA ALA A 162 -3.68 18.35 28.44
C ALA A 162 -3.62 18.71 26.94
N ALA A 163 -3.94 17.76 26.07
CA ALA A 163 -4.05 17.97 24.63
C ALA A 163 -5.21 18.92 24.28
N CYS A 164 -6.44 18.59 24.69
CA CYS A 164 -7.60 19.44 24.40
C CYS A 164 -7.57 20.78 25.15
N ALA A 165 -7.21 20.78 26.43
CA ALA A 165 -7.06 21.98 27.25
C ALA A 165 -5.97 22.95 26.76
N SER A 166 -5.11 22.50 25.84
CA SER A 166 -4.12 23.39 25.20
C SER A 166 -4.79 24.46 24.32
N GLY A 167 -6.00 24.19 23.82
CA GLY A 167 -6.73 25.04 22.89
C GLY A 167 -6.06 25.21 21.51
N LYS A 168 -5.05 24.38 21.19
CA LYS A 168 -4.26 24.48 19.95
C LYS A 168 -4.62 23.44 18.88
N ILE A 169 -5.23 22.34 19.31
CA ILE A 169 -5.58 21.19 18.47
C ILE A 169 -7.10 20.98 18.49
N ASP A 170 -7.63 20.35 17.46
CA ASP A 170 -9.04 19.95 17.39
C ASP A 170 -9.23 18.45 17.65
N SER A 171 -8.17 17.65 17.52
CA SER A 171 -8.20 16.21 17.72
C SER A 171 -6.84 15.61 18.09
N TRP A 172 -6.86 14.41 18.66
CA TRP A 172 -5.65 13.63 18.96
C TRP A 172 -5.88 12.13 18.77
N THR A 173 -4.80 11.36 18.63
CA THR A 173 -4.78 9.89 18.61
C THR A 173 -4.03 9.33 19.81
N GLU A 174 -4.35 8.12 20.27
CA GLU A 174 -3.61 7.48 21.37
C GLU A 174 -2.14 7.20 20.97
N GLY A 175 -1.21 7.42 21.90
CA GLY A 175 0.22 7.19 21.70
C GLY A 175 1.03 8.46 21.45
N GLU A 176 2.35 8.33 21.38
CA GLU A 176 3.22 9.44 21.00
C GLU A 176 3.24 9.62 19.47
N CYS A 177 3.60 10.81 19.00
CA CYS A 177 3.75 11.05 17.57
C CYS A 177 4.96 10.31 16.99
N GLY A 178 4.81 9.78 15.76
CA GLY A 178 5.89 9.12 15.02
C GLY A 178 6.19 7.68 15.43
N GLN A 179 5.24 7.03 16.12
CA GLN A 179 5.23 5.59 16.36
C GLN A 179 4.56 4.81 15.23
#